data_AF-A0A9E5ABQ1-F1
#
_entry.id   AF-A0A9E5ABQ1-F1
#
_cell.length_a   1.000
_cell.length_b   1.000
_cell.length_c   1.000
_cell.angle_alpha   90.00
_cell.angle_beta   90.00
_cell.angle_gamma   90.00
#
_symmetry.space_group_name_H-M   'P 1'
#
loop_
_entity.id
_entity.type
_entity.pdbx_description
1 polymer ?
#
loop_
_entity_poly.entity_id
_entity_poly.type
_entity_poly.pdbx_seq_one_letter_code
_entity_poly.pdbx_strand_id
1 'polypeptide(L)'
;MASKVKVKYTFGPDIDLSKTVVLGKNGKRIANARAERLALAAVDKVVGRPSLTAKSVESPQVKVRVPAKLKKALDKEAKRRGETKSVIVREALEKYLKSA
;
A
#
# COMPACT_ATOMS: atom_id res chain seq x y z
N MET A 1 -19.95 -20.46 5.42
CA MET A 1 -19.84 -19.07 4.90
C MET A 1 -19.72 -19.15 3.38
N ALA A 2 -20.71 -18.68 2.63
CA ALA A 2 -20.72 -18.79 1.16
C ALA A 2 -19.67 -17.84 0.54
N SER A 3 -18.76 -18.39 -0.27
CA SER A 3 -17.76 -17.62 -1.01
C SER A 3 -18.44 -16.76 -2.09
N LYS A 4 -18.15 -15.45 -2.10
CA LYS A 4 -18.61 -14.56 -3.19
C LYS A 4 -17.98 -15.00 -4.50
N VAL A 5 -18.79 -15.52 -5.42
CA VAL A 5 -18.37 -15.83 -6.80
C VAL A 5 -17.85 -14.56 -7.47
N LYS A 6 -16.61 -14.60 -7.96
CA LYS A 6 -16.04 -13.51 -8.77
C LYS A 6 -16.76 -13.49 -10.12
N VAL A 7 -17.68 -12.54 -10.32
CA VAL A 7 -18.32 -12.32 -11.62
C VAL A 7 -17.24 -11.83 -12.60
N LYS A 8 -16.85 -12.70 -13.53
CA LYS A 8 -15.92 -12.37 -14.61
C LYS A 8 -16.71 -11.59 -15.67
N TYR A 9 -16.48 -10.29 -15.77
CA TYR A 9 -17.03 -9.48 -16.85
C TYR A 9 -16.12 -9.59 -18.08
N THR A 10 -16.73 -9.80 -19.25
CA THR A 10 -16.06 -9.72 -20.56
C THR A 10 -16.41 -8.39 -21.19
N PHE A 11 -15.40 -7.66 -21.70
CA PHE A 11 -15.65 -6.46 -22.49
C PHE A 11 -16.35 -6.85 -23.80
N GLY A 12 -17.50 -6.25 -24.05
CA GLY A 12 -18.23 -6.37 -25.30
C GLY A 12 -17.89 -5.23 -26.27
N PRO A 13 -18.43 -5.27 -27.50
CA PRO A 13 -18.30 -4.17 -28.46
C PRO A 13 -18.97 -2.89 -27.96
N ASP A 14 -18.56 -1.75 -28.51
CA ASP A 14 -19.16 -0.45 -28.18
C ASP A 14 -20.63 -0.39 -28.62
N ILE A 15 -21.50 0.09 -27.73
CA ILE A 15 -22.95 0.16 -27.96
C ILE A 15 -23.38 1.62 -27.89
N ASP A 16 -24.09 2.08 -28.91
CA ASP A 16 -24.76 3.37 -28.91
C ASP A 16 -26.04 3.32 -28.06
N LEU A 17 -26.04 3.95 -26.88
CA LEU A 17 -27.17 3.94 -25.94
C LEU A 17 -28.36 4.81 -26.38
N SER A 18 -28.18 5.62 -27.43
CA SER A 18 -29.29 6.36 -28.05
C SER A 18 -30.20 5.42 -28.85
N LYS A 19 -29.59 4.49 -29.59
CA LYS A 19 -30.27 3.51 -30.46
C LYS A 19 -30.64 2.23 -29.71
N THR A 20 -29.79 1.79 -28.79
CA THR A 20 -29.96 0.52 -28.07
C THR A 20 -30.41 0.74 -26.63
N VAL A 21 -31.48 0.06 -26.23
CA VAL A 21 -31.99 0.13 -24.86
C VAL A 21 -31.21 -0.84 -23.98
N VAL A 22 -30.32 -0.30 -23.15
CA VAL A 22 -29.61 -1.07 -22.12
C VAL A 22 -30.21 -0.74 -20.75
N LEU A 23 -30.63 -1.77 -20.01
CA LEU A 23 -31.17 -1.64 -18.67
C LEU A 23 -30.08 -1.94 -17.63
N GLY A 24 -29.96 -1.10 -16.61
CA GLY A 24 -29.11 -1.37 -15.47
C GLY A 24 -29.73 -2.42 -14.53
N LYS A 25 -28.97 -2.87 -13.53
CA LYS A 25 -29.43 -3.84 -12.50
C LYS A 25 -30.70 -3.41 -11.74
N ASN A 26 -31.01 -2.12 -11.76
CA ASN A 26 -32.21 -1.54 -11.14
C ASN A 26 -33.41 -1.42 -12.12
N GLY A 27 -33.33 -2.05 -13.30
CA GLY A 27 -34.37 -2.00 -14.33
C GLY A 27 -34.50 -0.65 -15.04
N LYS A 28 -33.68 0.36 -14.69
CA LYS A 28 -33.73 1.68 -15.31
C LYS A 28 -32.81 1.74 -16.52
N ARG A 29 -33.27 2.40 -17.60
CA ARG A 29 -32.48 2.64 -18.81
C ARG A 29 -31.19 3.42 -18.50
N ILE A 30 -30.09 3.00 -19.11
CA ILE A 30 -28.83 3.71 -19.11
C ILE A 30 -28.78 4.53 -20.41
N ALA A 31 -28.90 5.85 -20.27
CA ALA A 31 -28.69 6.81 -21.36
C ALA A 31 -27.25 7.35 -21.31
N ASN A 32 -26.77 7.95 -22.42
CA ASN A 32 -25.40 8.48 -22.54
C ASN A 32 -25.00 9.37 -21.35
N ALA A 33 -25.80 10.37 -21.01
CA ALA A 33 -25.53 11.27 -19.87
C ALA A 33 -25.39 10.52 -18.52
N ARG A 34 -26.12 9.41 -18.35
CA ARG A 34 -26.04 8.59 -17.14
C ARG A 34 -24.81 7.68 -17.16
N ALA A 35 -24.45 7.14 -18.32
CA ALA A 35 -23.24 6.34 -18.49
C ALA A 35 -21.99 7.17 -18.21
N GLU A 36 -21.92 8.40 -18.75
CA GLU A 36 -20.83 9.35 -18.51
C GLU A 36 -20.70 9.69 -17.01
N ARG A 37 -21.81 10.00 -16.34
CA ARG A 37 -21.81 10.27 -14.90
C ARG A 37 -21.33 9.07 -14.08
N LEU A 38 -21.69 7.85 -14.47
CA LEU A 38 -21.22 6.63 -13.80
C LEU A 38 -19.74 6.35 -14.05
N ALA A 39 -19.25 6.65 -15.27
CA ALA A 39 -17.84 6.52 -15.61
C ALA A 39 -16.98 7.48 -14.78
N LEU A 40 -17.37 8.75 -14.70
CA LEU A 40 -16.70 9.75 -13.87
C LEU A 40 -16.70 9.35 -12.38
N ALA A 41 -17.85 8.94 -11.85
CA ALA A 41 -17.96 8.48 -10.47
C ALA A 41 -17.17 7.18 -10.18
N ALA A 42 -16.91 6.37 -11.20
CA ALA A 42 -16.04 5.21 -11.09
C ALA A 42 -14.56 5.63 -11.07
N VAL A 43 -14.15 6.57 -11.91
CA VAL A 43 -12.80 7.15 -11.90
C VAL A 43 -12.49 7.77 -10.54
N ASP A 44 -13.41 8.56 -9.98
CA ASP A 44 -13.29 9.16 -8.63
C ASP A 44 -13.19 8.12 -7.49
N LYS A 45 -13.66 6.89 -7.72
CA LYS A 45 -13.56 5.78 -6.76
C LYS A 45 -12.35 4.88 -7.00
N VAL A 46 -11.75 4.93 -8.20
CA VAL A 46 -10.59 4.13 -8.62
C VAL A 46 -9.27 4.83 -8.32
N VAL A 47 -9.29 6.11 -7.92
CA VAL A 47 -8.22 6.67 -7.08
C VAL A 47 -8.24 5.89 -5.76
N GLY A 48 -7.52 4.76 -5.74
CA GLY A 48 -7.40 3.90 -4.58
C GLY A 48 -6.98 4.72 -3.36
N ARG A 49 -7.26 4.19 -2.16
CA ARG A 49 -6.86 4.79 -0.88
C ARG A 49 -5.40 5.24 -1.01
N PRO A 50 -5.09 6.55 -1.00
CA PRO A 50 -3.72 6.99 -1.16
C PRO A 50 -2.87 6.29 -0.12
N SER A 51 -1.77 5.71 -0.59
CA SER A 51 -0.77 5.10 0.28
C SER A 51 -0.39 6.13 1.34
N LEU A 52 -0.60 5.81 2.62
CA LEU A 52 -0.11 6.64 3.74
C LEU A 52 1.42 6.80 3.71
N THR A 53 2.10 5.91 2.98
CA THR A 53 3.50 6.00 2.64
C THR A 53 3.66 6.75 1.32
N ALA A 54 4.15 7.99 1.40
CA ALA A 54 4.86 8.61 0.28
C ALA A 54 5.90 7.63 -0.29
N LYS A 55 6.31 7.85 -1.55
CA LYS A 55 7.36 7.12 -2.30
C LYS A 55 8.26 6.35 -1.34
N SER A 56 8.16 5.02 -1.28
CA SER A 56 8.83 4.20 -0.25
C SER A 56 10.33 4.49 -0.25
N VAL A 57 10.77 5.45 0.57
CA VAL A 57 12.18 5.80 0.71
C VAL A 57 12.77 4.74 1.61
N GLU A 58 13.59 3.87 1.04
CA GLU A 58 14.33 2.92 1.85
C GLU A 58 15.24 3.69 2.82
N SER A 59 15.23 3.28 4.09
CA SER A 59 16.15 3.84 5.07
C SER A 59 17.60 3.61 4.62
N PRO A 60 18.47 4.63 4.68
CA PRO A 60 19.89 4.47 4.40
C PRO A 60 20.50 3.36 5.26
N GLN A 61 21.32 2.50 4.63
CA GLN A 61 21.92 1.34 5.28
C GLN A 61 23.41 1.54 5.51
N VAL A 62 23.89 1.19 6.71
CA VAL A 62 25.31 1.18 7.06
C VAL A 62 25.72 -0.26 7.38
N LYS A 63 26.69 -0.80 6.63
CA LYS A 63 27.25 -2.15 6.85
C LYS A 63 28.67 -2.03 7.38
N VAL A 64 28.89 -2.49 8.60
CA VAL A 64 30.22 -2.45 9.26
C VAL A 64 30.56 -3.82 9.84
N ARG A 65 31.86 -4.14 9.84
CA ARG A 65 32.37 -5.33 10.53
C ARG A 65 32.61 -4.98 12.00
N VAL A 66 32.21 -5.87 12.89
CA VAL A 66 32.42 -5.71 14.34
C VAL A 66 33.13 -6.94 14.90
N PRO A 67 34.00 -6.77 15.92
CA PRO A 67 34.60 -7.90 16.62
C PRO A 67 33.54 -8.85 17.21
N ALA A 68 33.85 -10.15 17.24
CA ALA A 68 32.90 -11.17 17.72
C ALA A 68 32.45 -10.93 19.18
N LYS A 69 33.35 -10.44 20.03
CA LYS A 69 33.02 -10.08 21.43
C LYS A 69 31.98 -8.96 21.50
N LEU A 70 32.10 -7.94 20.65
CA LEU A 70 31.18 -6.81 20.59
C LEU A 70 29.79 -7.24 20.11
N LYS A 71 29.74 -8.10 19.07
CA LYS A 71 28.48 -8.66 18.59
C LYS A 71 27.74 -9.45 19.68
N LYS A 72 28.46 -10.27 20.46
CA LYS A 72 27.88 -11.03 21.57
C LYS A 72 27.33 -10.10 22.67
N ALA A 73 28.05 -9.02 23.00
CA ALA A 73 27.59 -8.03 23.97
C ALA A 73 26.30 -7.33 23.50
N LEU A 74 26.25 -6.93 22.22
CA LEU A 74 25.04 -6.34 21.62
C LEU A 74 23.86 -7.31 21.65
N ASP A 75 24.08 -8.59 21.32
CA ASP A 75 23.04 -9.62 21.35
C ASP A 75 22.48 -9.83 22.79
N LYS A 76 23.33 -9.72 23.82
CA LYS A 76 22.91 -9.81 25.23
C LYS A 76 22.12 -8.58 25.66
N GLU A 77 22.57 -7.38 25.29
CA GLU A 77 21.90 -6.13 25.65
C GLU A 77 20.54 -6.00 24.97
N ALA A 78 20.44 -6.38 23.69
CA ALA A 78 19.17 -6.45 22.97
C ALA A 78 18.14 -7.34 23.68
N LYS A 79 18.56 -8.53 24.12
CA LYS A 79 17.70 -9.43 24.90
C LYS A 79 17.30 -8.84 26.25
N ARG A 80 18.22 -8.16 26.93
CA ARG A 80 17.96 -7.54 28.24
C ARG A 80 16.92 -6.42 28.16
N ARG A 81 16.97 -5.59 27.12
CA ARG A 81 16.05 -4.47 26.92
C ARG A 81 14.74 -4.86 26.22
N GLY A 82 14.69 -6.04 25.60
CA GLY A 82 13.57 -6.42 24.74
C GLY A 82 13.52 -5.63 23.42
N GLU A 83 14.63 -5.01 23.03
CA GLU A 83 14.73 -4.16 21.85
C GLU A 83 15.51 -4.83 20.72
N THR A 84 15.35 -4.31 19.51
CA THR A 84 16.14 -4.78 18.37
C THR A 84 17.55 -4.22 18.41
N LYS A 85 18.52 -4.99 17.89
CA LYS A 85 19.93 -4.56 17.78
C LYS A 85 20.08 -3.23 17.05
N SER A 86 19.24 -3.00 16.03
CA SER A 86 19.24 -1.78 15.23
C SER A 86 18.88 -0.53 16.03
N VAL A 87 17.99 -0.65 17.03
CA VAL A 87 17.65 0.47 17.93
C VAL A 87 18.86 0.83 18.78
N ILE A 88 19.49 -0.16 19.42
CA ILE A 88 20.67 0.05 20.26
C ILE A 88 21.83 0.66 19.46
N VAL A 89 22.07 0.16 18.24
CA VAL A 89 23.13 0.69 17.36
C VAL A 89 22.83 2.13 16.96
N ARG A 90 21.58 2.45 16.63
CA ARG A 90 21.16 3.81 16.28
C ARG A 90 21.36 4.76 17.46
N GLU A 91 20.89 4.40 18.64
CA GLU A 91 21.08 5.21 19.85
C GLU A 91 22.55 5.44 20.18
N ALA A 92 23.37 4.39 20.09
CA ALA A 92 24.80 4.50 20.35
C ALA A 92 25.48 5.44 19.36
N LEU A 93 25.12 5.34 18.07
CA LEU A 93 25.65 6.21 17.02
C LEU A 93 25.21 7.66 17.20
N GLU A 94 23.92 7.90 17.51
CA GLU A 94 23.41 9.24 17.80
C GLU A 94 24.09 9.87 19.02
N LYS A 95 24.28 9.11 20.10
CA LYS A 95 24.98 9.57 21.30
C LYS A 95 26.43 9.92 21.00
N TYR A 96 27.13 9.04 20.27
CA TYR A 96 28.51 9.24 19.87
C TYR A 96 28.68 10.51 19.02
N LEU A 97 27.83 10.70 18.00
CA LEU A 97 27.87 11.86 17.12
C LEU A 97 27.41 13.17 17.79
N LYS A 98 26.57 13.11 18.82
CA LYS A 98 26.22 14.29 19.63
C LYS A 98 27.33 14.71 20.58
N SER A 99 28.20 13.77 20.97
CA SER A 99 29.33 14.00 21.88
C SER A 99 30.67 14.26 21.17
N ALA A 100 30.71 14.09 19.85
CA ALA A 100 31.87 14.35 19.01
C ALA A 100 31.86 15.78 18.51
#